data_AF-A0A1V0G8P2-F1
#
_entry.id   AF-A0A1V0G8P2-F1
#
_cell.length_a   1.000
_cell.length_b   1.000
_cell.length_c   1.000
_cell.angle_alpha   90.00
_cell.angle_beta   90.00
_cell.angle_gamma   90.00
#
_symmetry.space_group_name_H-M   'P 1'
#
loop_
_entity.id
_entity.type
_entity.pdbx_description
1 polymer ?
#
loop_
_entity_poly.entity_id
_entity_poly.type
_entity_poly.pdbx_seq_one_letter_code
_entity_poly.pdbx_strand_id
1 'polypeptide(L)'
;MDRVFIKYIGGRAVWRDGIYHTGLVFEDGQVREVSAEAAAKLLRHGDVFAAVEGKRVKKADDTEALEKAGALEVEREAAAFDAVQDVILQINQMGKDELELYAKANYGQSLDKRKSAENLREAVVQMVHQFGIVQ
;
A
#
# COMPACT_ATOMS: atom_id res chain seq x y z
N MET A 1 12.99 5.82 -20.96
CA MET A 1 12.11 4.91 -20.23
C MET A 1 12.11 3.61 -21.01
N ASP A 2 13.04 2.73 -20.65
CA ASP A 2 13.20 1.47 -21.37
C ASP A 2 12.01 0.56 -21.00
N ARG A 3 11.35 -0.01 -22.00
CA ARG A 3 10.23 -0.93 -21.84
C ARG A 3 10.62 -2.29 -22.38
N VAL A 4 10.20 -3.35 -21.69
CA VAL A 4 10.55 -4.73 -22.01
C VAL A 4 9.26 -5.53 -22.15
N PHE A 5 9.19 -6.36 -23.19
CA PHE A 5 8.07 -7.27 -23.36
C PHE A 5 8.31 -8.54 -22.54
N ILE A 6 7.36 -8.86 -21.67
CA ILE A 6 7.38 -10.05 -20.85
C ILE A 6 6.17 -10.90 -21.17
N LYS A 7 6.42 -12.19 -21.42
CA LYS A 7 5.41 -13.23 -21.56
C LYS A 7 5.24 -13.97 -20.24
N TYR A 8 4.00 -14.14 -19.82
CA TYR A 8 3.66 -15.06 -18.74
C TYR A 8 3.64 -16.51 -19.26
N ILE A 9 4.43 -17.36 -18.61
CA ILE A 9 4.58 -18.80 -18.93
C ILE A 9 4.28 -19.69 -17.72
N GLY A 10 3.73 -19.11 -16.64
CA GLY A 10 3.37 -19.86 -15.45
C GLY A 10 2.15 -20.76 -15.66
N GLY A 11 2.00 -21.78 -14.81
CA GLY A 11 0.92 -22.76 -14.95
C GLY A 11 -0.46 -22.32 -14.43
N ARG A 12 -0.65 -21.07 -13.99
CA ARG A 12 -1.95 -20.58 -13.49
C ARG A 12 -2.69 -19.84 -14.60
N ALA A 13 -4.02 -19.94 -14.63
CA ALA A 13 -4.83 -19.21 -15.63
C ALA A 13 -4.69 -17.68 -15.52
N VAL A 14 -4.53 -17.17 -14.29
CA VAL A 14 -4.31 -15.76 -14.00
C VAL A 14 -3.27 -15.62 -12.90
N TRP A 15 -2.32 -14.72 -13.10
CA TRP A 15 -1.35 -14.26 -12.11
C TRP A 15 -1.59 -12.79 -11.81
N ARG A 16 -1.62 -12.43 -10.52
CA ARG A 16 -1.77 -11.05 -10.06
C ARG A 16 -0.54 -10.71 -9.22
N ASP A 17 0.05 -9.56 -9.49
CA ASP A 17 1.14 -9.06 -8.68
C ASP A 17 0.62 -8.60 -7.31
N GLY A 18 1.20 -9.14 -6.26
CA GLY A 18 1.04 -8.66 -4.88
C GLY A 18 2.37 -8.54 -4.15
N ILE A 19 3.50 -8.76 -4.84
CA ILE A 19 4.84 -8.78 -4.22
C ILE A 19 5.63 -7.55 -4.67
N TYR A 20 5.51 -7.18 -5.93
CA TYR A 20 6.32 -6.11 -6.52
C TYR A 20 5.60 -4.77 -6.59
N HIS A 21 4.34 -4.73 -6.14
CA HIS A 21 3.45 -3.57 -6.16
C HIS A 21 3.35 -2.90 -7.54
N THR A 22 3.53 -3.68 -8.60
CA THR A 22 3.34 -3.24 -9.99
C THR A 22 1.86 -3.19 -10.38
N GLY A 23 0.97 -3.82 -9.59
CA GLY A 23 -0.45 -3.90 -9.90
C GLY A 23 -0.79 -4.73 -11.15
N LEU A 24 0.21 -5.39 -11.76
CA LEU A 24 0.07 -6.11 -13.02
C LEU A 24 -0.71 -7.42 -12.85
N VAL A 25 -1.54 -7.75 -13.84
CA VAL A 25 -2.34 -8.99 -13.86
C VAL A 25 -2.14 -9.72 -15.18
N PHE A 26 -1.44 -10.85 -15.19
CA PHE A 26 -1.22 -11.67 -16.38
C PHE A 26 -2.22 -12.80 -16.53
N GLU A 27 -2.74 -13.00 -17.74
CA GLU A 27 -3.43 -14.23 -18.15
C GLU A 27 -2.44 -15.23 -18.76
N ASP A 28 -2.82 -16.50 -18.81
CA ASP A 28 -2.01 -17.57 -19.41
C ASP A 28 -1.53 -17.20 -20.83
N GLY A 29 -0.21 -17.28 -21.03
CA GLY A 29 0.44 -16.94 -22.31
C GLY A 29 0.45 -15.46 -22.70
N GLN A 30 -0.10 -14.55 -21.89
CA GLN A 30 -0.19 -13.13 -22.21
C GLN A 30 1.18 -12.43 -22.23
N VAL A 31 1.35 -11.53 -23.19
CA VAL A 31 2.54 -10.66 -23.30
C VAL A 31 2.15 -9.23 -22.92
N ARG A 32 2.94 -8.58 -22.05
CA ARG A 32 2.80 -7.16 -21.71
C ARG A 32 4.07 -6.37 -21.94
N GLU A 33 3.91 -5.09 -22.25
CA GLU A 33 4.98 -4.11 -22.36
C GLU A 33 5.17 -3.38 -21.03
N VAL A 34 6.04 -3.92 -20.17
CA VAL A 34 6.26 -3.40 -18.81
C VAL A 34 7.47 -2.47 -18.75
N SER A 35 7.53 -1.63 -17.72
CA SER A 35 8.74 -0.84 -17.43
C SER A 35 9.97 -1.73 -17.18
N ALA A 36 11.17 -1.25 -17.50
CA ALA A 36 12.42 -1.99 -17.25
C ALA A 36 12.61 -2.35 -15.76
N GLU A 37 12.13 -1.51 -14.84
CA GLU A 37 12.17 -1.77 -13.41
C GLU A 37 11.24 -2.93 -13.00
N ALA A 38 9.99 -2.91 -13.47
CA ALA A 38 9.07 -4.02 -13.28
C ALA A 38 9.61 -5.30 -13.93
N ALA A 39 10.20 -5.19 -15.12
CA ALA A 39 10.81 -6.31 -15.81
C ALA A 39 11.95 -6.96 -15.02
N ALA A 40 12.85 -6.15 -14.46
CA ALA A 40 13.96 -6.65 -13.64
C ALA A 40 13.49 -7.39 -12.38
N LYS A 41 12.30 -7.05 -11.85
CA LYS A 41 11.68 -7.78 -10.73
C LYS A 41 11.01 -9.07 -11.21
N LEU A 42 10.18 -9.01 -12.25
CA LEU A 42 9.43 -10.16 -12.78
C LEU A 42 10.35 -11.26 -13.35
N LEU A 43 11.42 -10.87 -14.05
CA LEU A 43 12.37 -11.82 -14.65
C LEU A 43 13.25 -12.56 -13.62
N ARG A 44 13.18 -12.20 -12.33
CA ARG A 44 13.78 -13.04 -11.26
C ARG A 44 13.09 -14.40 -11.16
N HIS A 45 11.83 -14.48 -11.59
CA HIS A 45 11.04 -15.71 -11.64
C HIS A 45 10.99 -16.25 -13.07
N GLY A 46 12.12 -16.77 -13.54
CA GLY A 46 12.27 -17.33 -14.89
C GLY A 46 11.42 -18.58 -15.17
N ASP A 47 10.83 -19.18 -14.13
CA ASP A 47 9.85 -20.25 -14.19
C ASP A 47 8.41 -19.75 -14.46
N VAL A 48 8.16 -18.46 -14.24
CA VAL A 48 6.84 -17.83 -14.39
C VAL A 48 6.81 -16.82 -15.54
N PHE A 49 7.95 -16.18 -15.84
CA PHE A 49 8.06 -15.12 -16.83
C PHE A 49 9.24 -15.32 -17.77
N ALA A 50 9.02 -15.00 -19.05
CA ALA A 50 10.07 -14.99 -20.08
C ALA A 50 10.11 -13.65 -20.79
N ALA A 51 11.31 -13.09 -20.97
CA ALA A 51 11.52 -11.94 -21.84
C ALA A 51 11.31 -12.35 -23.30
N VAL A 52 10.54 -11.56 -24.05
CA VAL A 52 10.28 -11.79 -25.47
C VAL A 52 10.65 -10.56 -26.28
N GLU A 53 11.19 -10.75 -27.48
CA GLU A 53 11.49 -9.63 -28.37
C GLU A 53 10.21 -9.23 -29.15
N GLY A 54 9.70 -8.03 -28.85
CA GLY A 54 9.02 -7.17 -29.84
C GLY A 54 7.67 -7.64 -30.42
N LYS A 55 6.86 -8.44 -29.72
CA LYS A 55 5.50 -8.77 -30.20
C LYS A 55 4.40 -8.19 -29.30
N ARG A 56 3.92 -7.00 -29.67
CA ARG A 56 2.65 -6.45 -29.15
C ARG A 56 1.52 -7.41 -29.52
N VAL A 57 0.82 -7.93 -28.52
CA VAL A 57 -0.39 -8.75 -28.72
C VAL A 57 -1.61 -7.83 -28.67
N LYS A 58 -2.59 -8.09 -29.53
CA LYS A 58 -3.79 -7.27 -29.81
C LYS A 58 -4.76 -7.04 -28.63
N LYS A 59 -4.48 -7.52 -27.42
CA LYS A 59 -5.36 -7.26 -26.26
C LYS A 59 -5.11 -5.82 -25.79
N ALA A 60 -6.16 -5.11 -25.39
CA ALA A 60 -6.03 -3.72 -24.90
C ALA A 60 -4.92 -3.67 -23.85
N ASP A 61 -3.88 -2.88 -24.13
CA ASP A 61 -2.68 -2.82 -23.30
C ASP A 61 -2.88 -1.77 -22.21
N ASP A 62 -3.51 -2.21 -21.12
CA ASP A 62 -3.77 -1.47 -19.90
C ASP A 62 -2.58 -1.52 -18.91
N THR A 63 -1.42 -2.02 -19.35
CA THR A 63 -0.20 -2.18 -18.54
C THR A 63 0.23 -0.88 -17.87
N GLU A 64 0.25 0.24 -18.60
CA GLU A 64 0.64 1.54 -18.03
C GLU A 64 -0.34 2.04 -16.97
N ALA A 65 -1.65 1.79 -17.16
CA ALA A 65 -2.66 2.17 -16.18
C ALA A 65 -2.54 1.33 -14.90
N LEU A 66 -2.22 0.04 -15.04
CA LEU A 66 -1.99 -0.87 -13.91
C LEU A 66 -0.71 -0.51 -13.14
N GLU A 67 0.41 -0.24 -13.82
CA GLU A 67 1.65 0.21 -13.16
C GLU A 67 1.45 1.52 -12.42
N LYS A 68 0.73 2.49 -13.01
CA LYS A 68 0.37 3.75 -12.35
C LYS A 68 -0.53 3.53 -11.14
N ALA A 69 -1.52 2.64 -11.24
CA ALA A 69 -2.41 2.33 -10.14
C ALA A 69 -1.65 1.68 -8.96
N GLY A 70 -0.74 0.74 -9.24
CA GLY A 70 0.11 0.12 -8.21
C GLY A 70 1.03 1.13 -7.53
N ALA A 71 1.66 2.04 -8.30
CA ALA A 71 2.48 3.11 -7.73
C ALA A 71 1.67 4.06 -6.83
N LEU A 72 0.46 4.42 -7.25
CA LEU A 72 -0.44 5.27 -6.47
C LEU A 72 -0.91 4.59 -5.18
N GLU A 73 -1.10 3.27 -5.19
CA GLU A 73 -1.46 2.50 -4.00
C GLU A 73 -0.33 2.54 -2.95
N VAL A 74 0.91 2.32 -3.37
CA VAL A 74 2.10 2.43 -2.51
C VAL A 74 2.23 3.83 -1.92
N GLU A 75 2.04 4.87 -2.74
CA GLU A 75 2.07 6.26 -2.27
C GLU A 75 0.95 6.52 -1.25
N ARG A 76 -0.26 6.00 -1.49
CA ARG A 76 -1.39 6.13 -0.55
C ARG A 76 -1.13 5.43 0.77
N GLU A 77 -0.55 4.22 0.74
CA GLU A 77 -0.19 3.49 1.96
C GLU A 77 0.89 4.22 2.76
N ALA A 78 1.91 4.76 2.09
CA ALA A 78 2.94 5.57 2.73
C ALA A 78 2.34 6.84 3.36
N ALA A 79 1.49 7.57 2.63
CA ALA A 79 0.83 8.76 3.14
C ALA A 79 -0.10 8.45 4.33
N ALA A 80 -0.80 7.30 4.30
CA ALA A 80 -1.63 6.86 5.42
C ALA A 80 -0.79 6.52 6.66
N PHE A 81 0.37 5.88 6.48
CA PHE A 81 1.30 5.61 7.57
C PHE A 81 1.82 6.91 8.19
N ASP A 82 2.28 7.86 7.36
CA ASP A 82 2.78 9.15 7.82
C ASP A 82 1.71 9.93 8.59
N ALA A 83 0.47 9.94 8.09
CA ALA A 83 -0.64 10.58 8.79
C ALA A 83 -0.89 9.99 10.20
N VAL A 84 -0.73 8.68 10.36
CA VAL A 84 -0.85 8.03 11.68
C VAL A 84 0.29 8.46 12.60
N GLN A 85 1.51 8.54 12.10
CA GLN A 85 2.66 9.00 12.88
C GLN A 85 2.50 10.46 13.34
N ASP A 86 2.02 11.34 12.46
CA ASP A 86 1.78 12.75 12.77
C ASP A 86 0.75 12.90 13.90
N VAL A 87 -0.35 12.15 13.84
CA VAL A 87 -1.37 12.14 14.91
C VAL A 87 -0.79 11.62 16.22
N ILE A 88 0.04 10.57 16.20
CA ILE A 88 0.71 10.05 17.40
C ILE A 88 1.67 11.09 18.00
N LEU A 89 2.43 11.81 17.17
CA LEU A 89 3.30 12.89 17.63
C LEU A 89 2.49 14.02 18.28
N GLN A 90 1.33 14.38 17.71
CA GLN A 90 0.43 15.35 18.31
C GLN A 90 -0.11 14.88 19.67
N ILE A 91 -0.58 13.62 19.77
CA ILE A 91 -1.06 13.03 21.04
C ILE A 91 0.05 13.04 22.10
N ASN A 92 1.30 12.79 21.69
CA ASN A 92 2.47 12.86 22.55
C ASN A 92 2.84 14.27 23.02
N GLN A 93 2.13 15.31 22.59
CA GLN A 93 2.28 16.67 23.12
C GLN A 93 1.08 17.09 23.98
N MET A 94 -0.04 16.36 23.91
CA MET A 94 -1.29 16.73 24.58
C MET A 94 -1.27 16.58 26.11
N GLY A 95 -1.93 17.51 26.79
CA GLY A 95 -2.24 17.44 28.22
C GLY A 95 -3.42 16.50 28.52
N LYS A 96 -3.65 16.18 29.80
CA LYS A 96 -4.72 15.24 30.21
C LYS A 96 -6.12 15.64 29.73
N ASP A 97 -6.43 16.94 29.77
CA ASP A 97 -7.74 17.47 29.37
C ASP A 97 -7.94 17.37 27.85
N GLU A 98 -6.88 17.64 27.09
CA GLU A 98 -6.88 17.52 25.63
C GLU A 98 -7.04 16.06 25.18
N LEU A 99 -6.38 15.12 25.88
CA LEU A 99 -6.51 13.69 25.61
C LEU A 99 -7.93 13.16 25.85
N GLU A 100 -8.58 13.63 26.92
CA GLU A 100 -9.97 13.29 27.20
C GLU A 100 -10.92 13.84 26.12
N LEU A 101 -10.73 15.09 25.73
CA LEU A 101 -11.50 15.70 24.65
C LEU A 101 -11.29 14.96 23.33
N TYR A 102 -10.05 14.63 23.00
CA TYR A 102 -9.70 13.90 21.78
C TYR A 102 -10.34 12.51 21.75
N ALA A 103 -10.22 11.73 22.84
CA ALA A 103 -10.81 10.40 22.93
C ALA A 103 -12.34 10.44 22.81
N LYS A 104 -12.98 11.45 23.40
CA LYS A 104 -14.43 11.61 23.36
C LYS A 104 -14.93 12.08 22.00
N ALA A 105 -14.24 13.04 21.37
CA ALA A 105 -14.63 13.59 20.08
C ALA A 105 -14.45 12.57 18.95
N ASN A 106 -13.31 11.88 18.90
CA ASN A 106 -12.97 10.99 17.79
C ASN A 106 -13.45 9.55 18.00
N TYR A 107 -13.52 9.07 19.24
CA TYR A 107 -13.84 7.66 19.54
C TYR A 107 -15.05 7.48 20.46
N GLY A 108 -15.66 8.57 20.96
CA GLY A 108 -16.74 8.49 21.94
C GLY A 108 -16.33 7.89 23.29
N GLN A 109 -15.02 7.75 23.55
CA GLN A 109 -14.52 7.09 24.76
C GLN A 109 -14.16 8.11 25.85
N SER A 110 -14.49 7.78 27.09
CA SER A 110 -14.13 8.59 28.26
C SER A 110 -12.87 8.02 28.92
N LEU A 111 -11.94 8.91 29.29
CA LEU A 111 -10.68 8.53 29.93
C LEU A 111 -10.75 8.67 31.45
N ASP A 112 -10.13 7.75 32.18
CA ASP A 112 -9.97 7.87 33.63
C ASP A 112 -8.81 8.81 33.98
N LYS A 113 -9.12 10.08 34.23
CA LYS A 113 -8.14 11.15 34.51
C LYS A 113 -7.29 10.93 35.77
N ARG A 114 -7.67 9.96 36.63
CA ARG A 114 -6.87 9.57 37.79
C ARG A 114 -5.53 8.93 37.37
N LYS A 115 -5.43 8.40 36.14
CA LYS A 115 -4.19 7.85 35.57
C LYS A 115 -3.18 8.95 35.23
N SER A 116 -1.91 8.59 35.07
CA SER A 116 -0.84 9.50 34.62
C SER A 116 -1.10 10.00 33.20
N ALA A 117 -0.50 11.14 32.83
CA ALA A 117 -0.64 11.67 31.46
C ALA A 117 -0.07 10.69 30.43
N GLU A 118 1.03 10.02 30.76
CA GLU A 118 1.65 8.97 29.94
C GLU A 118 0.67 7.82 29.66
N ASN A 119 0.04 7.25 30.69
CA ASN A 119 -0.92 6.16 30.53
C ASN A 119 -2.15 6.59 29.72
N LEU A 120 -2.54 7.87 29.79
CA LEU A 120 -3.63 8.39 28.97
C LEU A 120 -3.22 8.54 27.51
N ARG A 121 -1.99 8.98 27.22
CA ARG A 121 -1.45 9.05 25.86
C ARG A 121 -1.38 7.67 25.23
N GLU A 122 -0.84 6.69 25.96
CA GLU A 122 -0.80 5.30 25.50
C GLU A 122 -2.22 4.79 25.17
N ALA A 123 -3.20 5.06 26.04
CA ALA A 123 -4.58 4.65 25.78
C ALA A 123 -5.15 5.28 24.50
N VAL A 124 -4.89 6.57 24.25
CA VAL A 124 -5.36 7.25 23.03
C VAL A 124 -4.61 6.77 21.78
N VAL A 125 -3.29 6.54 21.87
CA VAL A 125 -2.50 5.94 20.77
C VAL A 125 -3.02 4.54 20.44
N GLN A 126 -3.37 3.73 21.43
CA GLN A 126 -4.00 2.43 21.20
C GLN A 126 -5.35 2.56 20.49
N MET A 127 -6.15 3.59 20.78
CA MET A 127 -7.40 3.86 20.04
C MET A 127 -7.11 4.20 18.57
N VAL A 128 -6.09 5.02 18.29
CA VAL A 128 -5.65 5.33 16.91
C VAL A 128 -5.24 4.04 16.17
N HIS A 129 -4.50 3.14 16.82
CA HIS A 129 -4.14 1.86 16.19
C HIS A 129 -5.33 0.92 15.99
N GLN A 130 -6.28 0.89 16.93
CA GLN A 130 -7.42 -0.03 16.88
C GLN A 130 -8.51 0.41 15.91
N PHE A 131 -8.80 1.71 15.86
CA PHE A 131 -9.93 2.26 15.10
C PHE A 131 -9.50 3.11 13.91
N GLY A 132 -8.20 3.40 13.79
CA GLY A 132 -7.67 4.35 12.81
C GLY A 132 -7.80 5.80 13.27
N ILE A 133 -7.38 6.71 12.38
CA ILE A 133 -7.63 8.13 12.53
C ILE A 133 -9.10 8.38 12.20
N VAL A 134 -9.87 8.77 13.21
CA VAL A 134 -11.25 9.22 13.05
C VAL A 134 -11.21 10.73 13.24
N GLN A 135 -11.71 11.48 12.25
CA GLN A 135 -11.80 12.94 12.25
C GLN A 135 -13.26 13.38 12.17
#